data_AF-A0A6P0TQA2-F1
#
_entry.id   AF-A0A6P0TQA2-F1
#
_cell.length_a   1.000
_cell.length_b   1.000
_cell.length_c   1.000
_cell.angle_alpha   90.00
_cell.angle_beta   90.00
_cell.angle_gamma   90.00
#
_symmetry.space_group_name_H-M   'P 1'
#
loop_
_entity.id
_entity.type
_entity.pdbx_description
1 polymer ?
#
loop_
_entity_poly.entity_id
_entity_poly.type
_entity_poly.pdbx_seq_one_letter_code
_entity_poly.pdbx_strand_id
1 'polypeptide(L)'
;KGIRRYGFHGTSHKYCSQKTAKILGKPLESLRIITCHLGNGASLAAVSNGISINTTMGFTPLEGLMMGSRSGSIDPAILIYLMREHGLDAEKLNRILNKESGLKGISGKSGDMRYITTAMQEGDERAQLAFDIYIHQLSCCIGKMLPSLGGIDVLVFTAGIGERSAIVREKTCENFEFLGLKIDQEKNIKPGIDTDISTSDSKVRVLVVHTEEDWAIACECWQKMNQA
;
A
#
# COMPACT_ATOMS: atom_id res chain seq x y z
N LYS A 1 4.42 27.72 -9.55
CA LYS A 1 3.56 27.03 -8.56
C LYS A 1 3.95 25.55 -8.60
N GLY A 2 4.63 25.02 -7.58
CA GLY A 2 5.23 23.67 -7.55
C GLY A 2 4.21 22.52 -7.45
N ILE A 3 3.20 22.49 -8.33
CA ILE A 3 2.22 21.40 -8.39
C ILE A 3 2.89 20.21 -9.05
N ARG A 4 3.15 19.18 -8.26
CA ARG A 4 3.79 17.93 -8.68
C ARG A 4 3.45 16.82 -7.71
N ARG A 5 3.79 15.59 -8.10
CA ARG A 5 3.83 14.46 -7.17
C ARG A 5 4.92 14.70 -6.11
N TYR A 6 4.55 14.52 -4.84
CA TYR A 6 5.45 14.52 -3.70
C TYR A 6 5.57 13.11 -3.11
N GLY A 7 4.43 12.47 -2.83
CA GLY A 7 4.38 11.20 -2.11
C GLY A 7 4.46 11.37 -0.59
N PHE A 8 4.04 10.33 0.13
CA PHE A 8 4.00 10.30 1.61
C PHE A 8 4.40 8.90 2.11
N HIS A 9 4.43 8.71 3.42
CA HIS A 9 4.98 7.52 4.09
C HIS A 9 6.45 7.26 3.76
N GLY A 10 7.22 8.32 3.45
CA GLY A 10 8.63 8.22 3.07
C GLY A 10 9.49 7.55 4.14
N THR A 11 9.26 7.88 5.42
CA THR A 11 9.93 7.24 6.56
C THR A 11 9.69 5.74 6.59
N SER A 12 8.42 5.31 6.48
CA SER A 12 8.07 3.88 6.45
C SER A 12 8.65 3.16 5.24
N HIS A 13 8.52 3.72 4.03
CA HIS A 13 9.08 3.11 2.80
C HIS A 13 10.61 2.98 2.86
N LYS A 14 11.30 4.02 3.36
CA LYS A 14 12.75 4.00 3.56
C LYS A 14 13.16 2.95 4.58
N TYR A 15 12.50 2.91 5.73
CA TYR A 15 12.76 1.90 6.76
C TYR A 15 12.55 0.47 6.22
N CYS A 16 11.42 0.22 5.57
CA CYS A 16 11.07 -1.12 5.09
C CYS A 16 11.98 -1.61 3.96
N SER A 17 12.40 -0.72 3.05
CA SER A 17 13.36 -1.07 1.99
C SER A 17 14.74 -1.41 2.58
N GLN A 18 15.24 -0.63 3.53
CA GLN A 18 16.49 -0.92 4.24
C GLN A 18 16.41 -2.22 5.05
N LYS A 19 15.28 -2.46 5.73
CA LYS A 19 15.06 -3.67 6.51
C LYS A 19 14.99 -4.90 5.61
N THR A 20 14.34 -4.78 4.45
CA THR A 20 14.28 -5.83 3.41
C THR A 20 15.67 -6.26 2.95
N ALA A 21 16.56 -5.31 2.68
CA ALA A 21 17.95 -5.59 2.31
C ALA A 21 18.68 -6.42 3.40
N LYS A 22 18.47 -6.06 4.68
CA LYS A 22 19.03 -6.79 5.84
C LYS A 22 18.48 -8.21 5.95
N ILE A 23 17.16 -8.39 5.81
CA ILE A 23 16.51 -9.71 5.88
C ILE A 23 17.04 -10.63 4.80
N LEU A 24 17.25 -10.11 3.59
CA LEU A 24 17.71 -10.91 2.44
C LEU A 24 19.23 -11.06 2.37
N GLY A 25 20.00 -10.39 3.24
CA GLY A 25 21.47 -10.41 3.20
C GLY A 25 22.03 -9.86 1.88
N LYS A 26 21.34 -8.89 1.26
CA LYS A 26 21.71 -8.30 -0.05
C LYS A 26 21.89 -6.79 0.06
N PRO A 27 22.80 -6.19 -0.73
CA PRO A 27 22.89 -4.74 -0.84
C PRO A 27 21.55 -4.15 -1.32
N LEU A 28 21.09 -3.06 -0.69
CA LEU A 28 19.83 -2.42 -1.06
C LEU A 28 19.84 -1.96 -2.53
N GLU A 29 21.02 -1.55 -3.01
CA GLU A 29 21.25 -1.06 -4.36
C GLU A 29 21.05 -2.16 -5.42
N SER A 30 21.15 -3.44 -5.02
CA SER A 30 20.96 -4.58 -5.91
C SER A 30 19.50 -5.03 -6.07
N LEU A 31 18.57 -4.40 -5.32
CA LEU A 31 17.18 -4.86 -5.23
C LEU A 31 16.20 -3.93 -5.96
N ARG A 32 15.22 -4.52 -6.63
CA ARG A 32 13.99 -3.88 -7.10
C ARG A 32 12.85 -4.23 -6.17
N ILE A 33 12.46 -3.26 -5.35
CA ILE A 33 11.50 -3.45 -4.25
C ILE A 33 10.23 -2.67 -4.55
N ILE A 34 9.06 -3.26 -4.31
CA ILE A 34 7.82 -2.53 -4.12
C ILE A 34 7.43 -2.64 -2.64
N THR A 35 7.37 -1.51 -1.94
CA THR A 35 6.89 -1.43 -0.56
C THR A 35 5.42 -1.05 -0.52
N CYS A 36 4.60 -1.88 0.12
CA CYS A 36 3.17 -1.71 0.32
C CYS A 36 2.90 -1.29 1.77
N HIS A 37 2.87 0.03 2.01
CA HIS A 37 2.41 0.57 3.29
C HIS A 37 0.88 0.58 3.28
N LEU A 38 0.26 -0.40 3.94
CA LEU A 38 -1.18 -0.58 3.94
C LEU A 38 -1.72 -0.34 5.36
N GLY A 39 -2.22 0.86 5.60
CA GLY A 39 -2.94 1.24 6.82
C GLY A 39 -4.28 1.90 6.49
N ASN A 40 -4.80 2.73 7.41
CA ASN A 40 -5.98 3.54 7.11
C ASN A 40 -5.70 4.56 5.98
N GLY A 41 -4.49 5.10 5.95
CA GLY A 41 -3.87 5.63 4.73
C GLY A 41 -2.97 4.57 4.11
N ALA A 42 -2.99 4.44 2.79
CA ALA A 42 -2.21 3.43 2.09
C ALA A 42 -1.45 4.03 0.92
N SER A 43 -0.21 3.60 0.71
CA SER A 43 0.58 4.00 -0.44
C SER A 43 1.60 2.94 -0.81
N LEU A 44 2.00 2.91 -2.07
CA LEU A 44 3.12 2.11 -2.53
C LEU A 44 4.32 2.98 -2.88
N ALA A 45 5.51 2.40 -2.82
CA ALA A 45 6.71 2.98 -3.42
C ALA A 45 7.51 1.91 -4.18
N ALA A 46 7.98 2.27 -5.37
CA ALA A 46 8.94 1.49 -6.12
C ALA A 46 10.35 2.00 -5.77
N VAL A 47 11.23 1.11 -5.36
CA VAL A 47 12.60 1.41 -4.95
C VAL A 47 13.56 0.62 -5.84
N SER A 48 14.50 1.33 -6.47
CA SER A 48 15.55 0.77 -7.31
C SER A 48 16.86 1.48 -6.99
N ASN A 49 17.97 0.74 -6.92
CA ASN A 49 19.27 1.28 -6.51
C ASN A 49 19.20 2.01 -5.15
N GLY A 50 18.34 1.54 -4.24
CA GLY A 50 18.08 2.16 -2.94
C GLY A 50 17.33 3.50 -2.96
N ILE A 51 16.84 3.93 -4.13
CA ILE A 51 16.15 5.22 -4.30
C ILE A 51 14.69 4.97 -4.69
N SER A 52 13.77 5.72 -4.10
CA SER A 52 12.37 5.70 -4.52
C SER A 52 12.24 6.38 -5.89
N ILE A 53 11.81 5.61 -6.90
CA ILE A 53 11.65 6.08 -8.29
C ILE A 53 10.18 6.28 -8.67
N ASN A 54 9.24 5.75 -7.88
CA ASN A 54 7.80 5.90 -8.09
C ASN A 54 7.05 5.78 -6.75
N THR A 55 5.91 6.44 -6.62
CA THR A 55 5.01 6.34 -5.46
C THR A 55 3.56 6.66 -5.85
N THR A 56 2.59 6.03 -5.18
CA THR A 56 1.17 6.17 -5.55
C THR A 56 0.54 7.46 -5.08
N MET A 57 0.93 7.99 -3.91
CA MET A 57 0.38 9.25 -3.44
C MET A 57 0.96 10.42 -4.22
N GLY A 58 0.16 11.48 -4.32
CA GLY A 58 0.32 12.54 -5.29
C GLY A 58 0.90 13.82 -4.74
N PHE A 59 0.29 14.91 -5.20
CA PHE A 59 0.39 16.21 -4.54
C PHE A 59 -0.17 16.15 -3.11
N THR A 60 -1.21 15.34 -2.89
CA THR A 60 -1.84 15.09 -1.59
C THR A 60 -1.88 13.59 -1.28
N PRO A 61 -2.19 13.21 -0.02
CA PRO A 61 -2.40 11.82 0.35
C PRO A 61 -3.66 11.15 -0.22
N LEU A 62 -4.41 11.81 -1.13
CA LEU A 62 -5.64 11.28 -1.70
C LEU A 62 -5.39 10.40 -2.94
N GLU A 63 -4.40 10.74 -3.77
CA GLU A 63 -4.13 10.00 -5.02
C GLU A 63 -3.63 8.58 -4.74
N GLY A 64 -3.91 7.67 -5.67
CA GLY A 64 -3.37 6.32 -5.68
C GLY A 64 -4.42 5.31 -5.26
N LEU A 65 -4.10 4.54 -4.22
CA LEU A 65 -4.91 3.44 -3.73
C LEU A 65 -6.26 3.91 -3.18
N MET A 66 -7.29 3.08 -3.36
CA MET A 66 -8.46 3.14 -2.50
C MET A 66 -8.05 2.83 -1.05
N MET A 67 -8.54 3.61 -0.08
CA MET A 67 -8.17 3.45 1.34
C MET A 67 -9.42 3.27 2.21
N GLY A 68 -9.28 3.41 3.54
CA GLY A 68 -10.41 3.24 4.47
C GLY A 68 -11.57 4.20 4.18
N SER A 69 -11.27 5.49 4.04
CA SER A 69 -12.27 6.54 3.77
C SER A 69 -11.94 7.46 2.60
N ARG A 70 -10.75 7.28 2.00
CA ARG A 70 -10.27 8.04 0.85
C ARG A 70 -10.58 7.30 -0.44
N SER A 71 -10.99 8.04 -1.47
CA SER A 71 -11.35 7.49 -2.78
C SER A 71 -10.19 6.79 -3.49
N GLY A 72 -8.96 7.30 -3.32
CA GLY A 72 -7.88 7.01 -4.25
C GLY A 72 -8.05 7.81 -5.53
N SER A 73 -7.32 7.40 -6.57
CA SER A 73 -7.45 7.99 -7.91
C SER A 73 -8.82 7.68 -8.53
N ILE A 74 -9.50 8.72 -9.00
CA ILE A 74 -10.78 8.63 -9.73
C ILE A 74 -10.69 9.46 -11.02
N ASP A 75 -11.67 9.30 -11.90
CA ASP A 75 -11.83 10.20 -13.05
C ASP A 75 -12.10 11.64 -12.57
N PRO A 76 -11.23 12.62 -12.88
CA PRO A 76 -11.44 14.01 -12.49
C PRO A 76 -12.74 14.62 -13.06
N ALA A 77 -13.27 14.10 -14.17
CA ALA A 77 -14.51 14.59 -14.78
C ALA A 77 -15.73 14.36 -13.87
N ILE A 78 -15.70 13.34 -12.99
CA ILE A 78 -16.76 13.10 -12.00
C ILE A 78 -16.91 14.30 -11.07
N LEU A 79 -15.81 14.94 -10.67
CA LEU A 79 -15.86 16.12 -9.81
C LEU A 79 -16.57 17.28 -10.51
N ILE A 80 -16.24 17.52 -11.77
CA ILE A 80 -16.86 18.58 -12.59
C ILE A 80 -18.36 18.31 -12.75
N TYR A 81 -18.73 17.06 -13.04
CA TYR A 81 -20.12 16.63 -13.15
C TYR A 81 -20.88 16.89 -11.83
N LEU A 82 -20.34 16.47 -10.69
CA LEU A 82 -20.97 16.68 -9.38
C LEU A 82 -21.14 18.16 -9.02
N MET A 83 -20.20 19.02 -9.40
CA MET A 83 -20.35 20.47 -9.21
C MET A 83 -21.48 21.04 -10.07
N ARG A 84 -21.57 20.62 -11.33
CA ARG A 84 -22.53 21.19 -12.30
C ARG A 84 -23.94 20.66 -12.10
N GLU A 85 -24.09 19.35 -11.99
CA GLU A 85 -25.41 18.70 -11.98
C GLU A 85 -25.98 18.55 -10.57
N HIS A 86 -25.12 18.47 -9.54
CA HIS A 86 -25.54 18.27 -8.15
C HIS A 86 -25.22 19.48 -7.25
N GLY A 87 -24.67 20.56 -7.80
CA GLY A 87 -24.39 21.80 -7.07
C GLY A 87 -23.41 21.65 -5.91
N LEU A 88 -22.57 20.61 -5.92
CA LEU A 88 -21.60 20.39 -4.83
C LEU A 88 -20.47 21.42 -4.91
N ASP A 89 -20.12 22.00 -3.78
CA ASP A 89 -18.96 22.89 -3.67
C ASP A 89 -17.66 22.11 -3.40
N ALA A 90 -16.53 22.83 -3.44
CA ALA A 90 -15.20 22.26 -3.26
C ALA A 90 -15.03 21.60 -1.88
N GLU A 91 -15.62 22.17 -0.81
CA GLU A 91 -15.51 21.63 0.54
C GLU A 91 -16.30 20.32 0.70
N LYS A 92 -17.50 20.26 0.14
CA LYS A 92 -18.32 19.04 0.13
C LYS A 92 -17.64 17.94 -0.68
N LEU A 93 -17.07 18.25 -1.84
CA LEU A 93 -16.30 17.29 -2.63
C LEU A 93 -15.06 16.81 -1.86
N ASN A 94 -14.30 17.72 -1.25
CA ASN A 94 -13.14 17.38 -0.45
C ASN A 94 -13.50 16.44 0.70
N ARG A 95 -14.63 16.69 1.39
CA ARG A 95 -15.15 15.80 2.44
C ARG A 95 -15.52 14.43 1.89
N ILE A 96 -16.27 14.37 0.78
CA ILE A 96 -16.66 13.10 0.15
C ILE A 96 -15.41 12.27 -0.17
N LEU A 97 -14.45 12.87 -0.88
CA LEU A 97 -13.24 12.20 -1.34
C LEU A 97 -12.36 11.72 -0.19
N ASN A 98 -12.29 12.46 0.93
CA ASN A 98 -11.38 12.14 2.02
C ASN A 98 -12.00 11.34 3.18
N LYS A 99 -13.32 11.38 3.37
CA LYS A 99 -13.98 10.91 4.60
C LYS A 99 -15.20 10.01 4.37
N GLU A 100 -15.76 10.01 3.17
CA GLU A 100 -17.01 9.30 2.85
C GLU A 100 -16.85 8.30 1.69
N SER A 101 -15.63 8.14 1.16
CA SER A 101 -15.32 7.25 0.03
C SER A 101 -14.59 5.98 0.49
N GLY A 102 -13.88 5.31 -0.42
CA GLY A 102 -13.05 4.15 -0.10
C GLY A 102 -13.85 2.93 0.36
N LEU A 103 -13.23 2.10 1.18
CA LEU A 103 -13.88 0.94 1.81
C LEU A 103 -15.19 1.33 2.50
N LYS A 104 -15.20 2.48 3.20
CA LYS A 104 -16.39 3.02 3.87
C LYS A 104 -17.52 3.35 2.90
N GLY A 105 -17.21 4.03 1.80
CA GLY A 105 -18.22 4.42 0.81
C GLY A 105 -18.84 3.22 0.09
N ILE A 106 -18.01 2.25 -0.30
CA ILE A 106 -18.49 1.06 -1.02
C ILE A 106 -19.23 0.11 -0.07
N SER A 107 -18.67 -0.22 1.09
CA SER A 107 -19.36 -1.08 2.07
C SER A 107 -20.62 -0.42 2.63
N GLY A 108 -20.65 0.92 2.68
CA GLY A 108 -21.71 1.70 3.31
C GLY A 108 -21.68 1.65 4.84
N LYS A 109 -20.68 0.97 5.44
CA LYS A 109 -20.64 0.70 6.90
C LYS A 109 -19.33 1.12 7.55
N SER A 110 -18.18 0.62 7.08
CA SER A 110 -16.89 0.85 7.74
C SER A 110 -15.73 0.98 6.77
N GLY A 111 -14.73 1.78 7.17
CA GLY A 111 -13.43 1.85 6.49
C GLY A 111 -12.37 0.92 7.08
N ASP A 112 -12.71 0.14 8.11
CA ASP A 112 -11.79 -0.78 8.78
C ASP A 112 -11.77 -2.14 8.08
N MET A 113 -10.60 -2.56 7.61
CA MET A 113 -10.44 -3.83 6.90
C MET A 113 -10.86 -5.04 7.76
N ARG A 114 -10.72 -5.00 9.08
CA ARG A 114 -11.14 -6.09 9.97
C ARG A 114 -12.65 -6.29 9.91
N TYR A 115 -13.38 -5.18 9.95
CA TYR A 115 -14.84 -5.19 9.79
C TYR A 115 -15.23 -5.74 8.43
N ILE A 116 -14.57 -5.27 7.36
CA ILE A 116 -14.84 -5.72 5.99
C ILE A 116 -14.66 -7.24 5.88
N THR A 117 -13.54 -7.78 6.36
CA THR A 117 -13.27 -9.22 6.28
C THR A 117 -14.26 -10.06 7.09
N THR A 118 -14.69 -9.59 8.27
CA THR A 118 -15.72 -10.28 9.06
C THR A 118 -17.07 -10.25 8.36
N ALA A 119 -17.49 -9.09 7.86
CA ALA A 119 -18.76 -8.94 7.17
C ALA A 119 -18.83 -9.79 5.88
N MET A 120 -17.71 -9.93 5.16
CA MET A 120 -17.60 -10.86 4.03
C MET A 120 -17.89 -12.31 4.43
N GLN A 121 -17.32 -12.76 5.55
CA GLN A 121 -17.55 -14.12 6.08
C GLN A 121 -19.01 -14.34 6.50
N GLU A 122 -19.70 -13.27 6.90
CA GLU A 122 -21.12 -13.27 7.25
C GLU A 122 -22.04 -13.12 6.01
N GLY A 123 -21.49 -13.02 4.80
CA GLY A 123 -22.24 -12.94 3.55
C GLY A 123 -22.64 -11.52 3.10
N ASP A 124 -22.02 -10.47 3.63
CA ASP A 124 -22.27 -9.10 3.19
C ASP A 124 -21.65 -8.82 1.80
N GLU A 125 -22.50 -8.79 0.78
CA GLU A 125 -22.10 -8.54 -0.61
C GLU A 125 -21.40 -7.19 -0.83
N ARG A 126 -21.76 -6.16 -0.06
CA ARG A 126 -21.11 -4.84 -0.19
C ARG A 126 -19.73 -4.84 0.45
N ALA A 127 -19.53 -5.60 1.52
CA ALA A 127 -18.21 -5.81 2.09
C ALA A 127 -17.31 -6.59 1.13
N GLN A 128 -17.84 -7.64 0.49
CA GLN A 128 -17.14 -8.39 -0.56
C GLN A 128 -16.73 -7.48 -1.72
N LEU A 129 -17.68 -6.70 -2.26
CA LEU A 129 -17.38 -5.74 -3.33
C LEU A 129 -16.32 -4.71 -2.92
N ALA A 130 -16.39 -4.18 -1.70
CA ALA A 130 -15.40 -3.22 -1.20
C ALA A 130 -14.00 -3.84 -1.13
N PHE A 131 -13.91 -5.09 -0.67
CA PHE A 131 -12.66 -5.84 -0.62
C PHE A 131 -12.11 -6.13 -2.02
N ASP A 132 -12.94 -6.58 -2.95
CA ASP A 132 -12.53 -6.92 -4.31
C ASP A 132 -11.99 -5.70 -5.06
N ILE A 133 -12.66 -4.55 -4.92
CA ILE A 133 -12.18 -3.27 -5.47
C ILE A 133 -10.85 -2.88 -4.81
N TYR A 134 -10.69 -3.08 -3.50
CA TYR A 134 -9.44 -2.76 -2.79
C TYR A 134 -8.27 -3.59 -3.32
N ILE A 135 -8.44 -4.90 -3.44
CA ILE A 135 -7.42 -5.80 -4.00
C ILE A 135 -7.13 -5.46 -5.45
N HIS A 136 -8.17 -5.22 -6.26
CA HIS A 136 -7.99 -4.83 -7.66
C HIS A 136 -7.16 -3.55 -7.79
N GLN A 137 -7.51 -2.48 -7.05
CA GLN A 137 -6.76 -1.22 -7.10
C GLN A 137 -5.33 -1.36 -6.58
N LEU A 138 -5.13 -2.18 -5.55
CA LEU A 138 -3.80 -2.51 -5.04
C LEU A 138 -2.94 -3.20 -6.10
N SER A 139 -3.46 -4.26 -6.73
CA SER A 139 -2.78 -4.95 -7.82
C SER A 139 -2.54 -4.04 -9.03
N CYS A 140 -3.50 -3.21 -9.43
CA CYS A 140 -3.27 -2.25 -10.52
C CYS A 140 -2.14 -1.25 -10.18
N CYS A 141 -2.05 -0.78 -8.94
CA CYS A 141 -1.00 0.14 -8.53
C CYS A 141 0.38 -0.54 -8.48
N ILE A 142 0.47 -1.79 -8.00
CA ILE A 142 1.70 -2.59 -8.06
C ILE A 142 2.10 -2.80 -9.54
N GLY A 143 1.16 -3.20 -10.40
CA GLY A 143 1.39 -3.43 -11.82
C GLY A 143 1.94 -2.19 -12.55
N LYS A 144 1.43 -0.99 -12.23
CA LYS A 144 1.92 0.28 -12.80
C LYS A 144 3.38 0.60 -12.46
N MET A 145 3.94 0.00 -11.40
CA MET A 145 5.33 0.23 -10.97
C MET A 145 6.33 -0.73 -11.63
N LEU A 146 5.86 -1.90 -12.11
CA LEU A 146 6.74 -2.92 -12.70
C LEU A 146 7.54 -2.42 -13.91
N PRO A 147 6.98 -1.63 -14.85
CA PRO A 147 7.75 -1.10 -15.98
C PRO A 147 8.87 -0.14 -15.53
N SER A 148 8.62 0.67 -14.49
CA SER A 148 9.63 1.60 -13.95
C SER A 148 10.81 0.85 -13.32
N LEU A 149 10.57 -0.34 -12.77
CA LEU A 149 11.59 -1.18 -12.16
C LEU A 149 12.27 -2.14 -13.16
N GLY A 150 11.65 -2.40 -14.32
CA GLY A 150 12.10 -3.44 -15.25
C GLY A 150 11.94 -4.86 -14.69
N GLY A 151 10.99 -5.07 -13.77
CA GLY A 151 10.76 -6.32 -13.03
C GLY A 151 10.63 -6.08 -11.52
N ILE A 152 10.59 -7.13 -10.72
CA ILE A 152 10.49 -7.04 -9.26
C ILE A 152 11.27 -8.18 -8.62
N ASP A 153 12.04 -7.88 -7.58
CA ASP A 153 12.74 -8.89 -6.78
C ASP A 153 12.00 -9.16 -5.47
N VAL A 154 11.39 -8.10 -4.90
CA VAL A 154 10.74 -8.18 -3.59
C VAL A 154 9.45 -7.35 -3.53
N LEU A 155 8.38 -7.97 -3.05
CA LEU A 155 7.15 -7.29 -2.64
C LEU A 155 7.08 -7.27 -1.10
N VAL A 156 6.97 -6.09 -0.52
CA VAL A 156 7.00 -5.92 0.94
C VAL A 156 5.63 -5.43 1.41
N PHE A 157 5.06 -6.06 2.42
CA PHE A 157 3.87 -5.61 3.10
C PHE A 157 4.23 -5.06 4.48
N THR A 158 3.65 -3.91 4.83
CA THR A 158 3.87 -3.26 6.11
C THR A 158 2.64 -2.46 6.56
N ALA A 159 2.71 -1.89 7.76
CA ALA A 159 1.65 -1.17 8.45
C ALA A 159 0.44 -2.04 8.79
N GLY A 160 -0.58 -1.44 9.43
CA GLY A 160 -1.64 -2.18 10.12
C GLY A 160 -2.36 -3.27 9.30
N ILE A 161 -2.74 -2.99 8.05
CA ILE A 161 -3.38 -3.96 7.15
C ILE A 161 -2.33 -4.90 6.57
N GLY A 162 -1.21 -4.38 6.08
CA GLY A 162 -0.17 -5.17 5.40
C GLY A 162 0.47 -6.21 6.31
N GLU A 163 0.61 -5.91 7.60
CA GLU A 163 1.18 -6.82 8.60
C GLU A 163 0.16 -7.83 9.11
N ARG A 164 -1.12 -7.44 9.26
CA ARG A 164 -2.10 -8.25 10.02
C ARG A 164 -3.12 -8.98 9.16
N SER A 165 -3.34 -8.56 7.91
CA SER A 165 -4.35 -9.16 7.05
C SER A 165 -3.73 -10.16 6.08
N ALA A 166 -3.71 -11.44 6.48
CA ALA A 166 -3.22 -12.55 5.65
C ALA A 166 -3.98 -12.65 4.33
N ILE A 167 -5.31 -12.46 4.34
CA ILE A 167 -6.16 -12.53 3.15
C ILE A 167 -5.85 -11.40 2.15
N VAL A 168 -5.51 -10.19 2.62
CA VAL A 168 -5.09 -9.10 1.72
C VAL A 168 -3.79 -9.45 1.02
N ARG A 169 -2.81 -9.98 1.76
CA ARG A 169 -1.53 -10.41 1.18
C ARG A 169 -1.75 -11.54 0.18
N GLU A 170 -2.50 -12.56 0.57
CA GLU A 170 -2.84 -13.71 -0.27
C GLU A 170 -3.48 -13.29 -1.59
N LYS A 171 -4.61 -12.56 -1.53
CA LYS A 171 -5.32 -12.12 -2.74
C LYS A 171 -4.52 -11.15 -3.61
N THR A 172 -3.67 -10.34 -2.99
CA THR A 172 -2.74 -9.50 -3.76
C THR A 172 -1.69 -10.34 -4.49
N CYS A 173 -1.12 -11.35 -3.82
CA CYS A 173 -0.07 -12.21 -4.34
C CYS A 173 -0.56 -13.15 -5.45
N GLU A 174 -1.78 -13.71 -5.32
CA GLU A 174 -2.45 -14.53 -6.35
C GLU A 174 -2.47 -13.81 -7.72
N ASN A 175 -2.75 -12.49 -7.72
CA ASN A 175 -2.79 -11.67 -8.93
C ASN A 175 -1.43 -11.53 -9.64
N PHE A 176 -0.32 -11.94 -9.02
CA PHE A 176 1.05 -11.85 -9.55
C PHE A 176 1.76 -13.20 -9.68
N GLU A 177 1.04 -14.33 -9.57
CA GLU A 177 1.62 -15.66 -9.76
C GLU A 177 2.30 -15.82 -11.12
N PHE A 178 1.80 -15.15 -12.16
CA PHE A 178 2.40 -15.14 -13.50
C PHE A 178 3.82 -14.53 -13.54
N LEU A 179 4.20 -13.74 -12.53
CA LEU A 179 5.57 -13.25 -12.34
C LEU A 179 6.46 -14.22 -11.55
N GLY A 180 5.92 -15.37 -11.12
CA GLY A 180 6.60 -16.35 -10.29
C GLY A 180 6.57 -16.01 -8.80
N LEU A 181 5.63 -15.17 -8.35
CA LEU A 181 5.41 -14.86 -6.95
C LEU A 181 4.58 -15.96 -6.30
N LYS A 182 5.10 -16.60 -5.25
CA LYS A 182 4.45 -17.69 -4.52
C LYS A 182 4.64 -17.52 -3.02
N ILE A 183 3.55 -17.56 -2.27
CA ILE A 183 3.57 -17.45 -0.81
C ILE A 183 3.38 -18.81 -0.14
N ASP A 184 4.06 -19.00 0.97
CA ASP A 184 3.85 -20.09 1.92
C ASP A 184 2.66 -19.72 2.81
N GLN A 185 1.58 -20.49 2.71
CA GLN A 185 0.32 -20.17 3.38
C GLN A 185 0.42 -20.25 4.90
N GLU A 186 1.22 -21.17 5.44
CA GLU A 186 1.41 -21.28 6.89
C GLU A 186 2.14 -20.05 7.43
N LYS A 187 3.20 -19.63 6.74
CA LYS A 187 3.93 -18.39 7.08
C LYS A 187 3.07 -17.14 6.88
N ASN A 188 2.17 -17.14 5.89
CA ASN A 188 1.29 -16.02 5.64
C ASN A 188 0.23 -15.85 6.74
N ILE A 189 -0.35 -16.94 7.27
CA ILE A 189 -1.39 -16.87 8.30
C ILE A 189 -0.82 -16.35 9.63
N LYS A 190 0.40 -16.77 9.99
CA LYS A 190 1.09 -16.35 11.22
C LYS A 190 2.51 -15.91 10.90
N PRO A 191 2.70 -14.71 10.32
CA PRO A 191 4.03 -14.23 10.02
C PRO A 191 4.78 -13.98 11.33
N GLY A 192 6.05 -14.37 11.38
CA GLY A 192 6.97 -13.87 12.39
C GLY A 192 7.22 -12.37 12.22
N ILE A 193 8.00 -11.79 13.12
CA ILE A 193 8.48 -10.42 12.95
C ILE A 193 9.43 -10.40 11.75
N ASP A 194 9.28 -9.42 10.85
CA ASP A 194 10.22 -9.18 9.73
C ASP A 194 10.53 -10.45 8.92
N THR A 195 9.47 -11.11 8.44
CA THR A 195 9.53 -12.47 7.91
C THR A 195 9.32 -12.50 6.41
N ASP A 196 10.10 -13.35 5.75
CA ASP A 196 9.86 -13.77 4.38
C ASP A 196 8.82 -14.90 4.33
N ILE A 197 7.67 -14.59 3.76
CA ILE A 197 6.52 -15.50 3.65
C ILE A 197 6.46 -16.19 2.29
N SER A 198 7.49 -16.08 1.44
CA SER A 198 7.50 -16.74 0.13
C SER A 198 8.03 -18.17 0.18
N THR A 199 7.52 -19.03 -0.70
CA THR A 199 8.02 -20.41 -0.86
C THR A 199 9.47 -20.40 -1.36
N SER A 200 10.19 -21.51 -1.21
CA SER A 200 11.59 -21.60 -1.65
C SER A 200 11.76 -21.48 -3.16
N ASP A 201 10.75 -21.87 -3.95
CA ASP A 201 10.73 -21.80 -5.41
C ASP A 201 10.15 -20.48 -5.97
N SER A 202 9.74 -19.54 -5.10
CA SER A 202 9.26 -18.22 -5.52
C SER A 202 10.40 -17.38 -6.13
N LYS A 203 10.17 -16.85 -7.33
CA LYS A 203 11.10 -15.94 -8.02
C LYS A 203 11.11 -14.54 -7.42
N VAL A 204 9.97 -14.11 -6.87
CA VAL A 204 9.79 -12.82 -6.20
C VAL A 204 9.64 -13.09 -4.71
N ARG A 205 10.49 -12.49 -3.87
CA ARG A 205 10.36 -12.65 -2.42
C ARG A 205 9.18 -11.81 -1.91
N VAL A 206 8.46 -12.33 -0.93
CA VAL A 206 7.34 -11.62 -0.30
C VAL A 206 7.63 -11.49 1.18
N LEU A 207 7.78 -10.26 1.65
CA LEU A 207 8.14 -10.00 3.04
C LEU A 207 7.01 -9.29 3.77
N VAL A 208 6.84 -9.63 5.04
CA VAL A 208 6.05 -8.86 6.01
C VAL A 208 7.05 -8.18 6.93
N VAL A 209 7.12 -6.85 6.85
CA VAL A 209 8.05 -6.03 7.65
C VAL A 209 7.26 -5.19 8.63
N HIS A 210 7.62 -5.29 9.91
CA HIS A 210 7.02 -4.47 10.95
C HIS A 210 7.60 -3.06 10.89
N THR A 211 6.80 -2.07 10.50
CA THR A 211 7.30 -0.69 10.40
C THR A 211 7.39 -0.05 11.79
N GLU A 212 8.59 0.35 12.18
CA GLU A 212 8.84 1.09 13.42
C GLU A 212 9.13 2.56 13.07
N GLU A 213 8.09 3.30 12.67
CA GLU A 213 8.26 4.70 12.23
C GLU A 213 8.85 5.59 13.32
N ASP A 214 8.42 5.41 14.57
CA ASP A 214 8.94 6.16 15.72
C ASP A 214 10.44 5.91 15.94
N TRP A 215 10.88 4.66 15.78
CA TRP A 215 12.29 4.30 15.85
C TRP A 215 13.10 4.91 14.70
N ALA A 216 12.55 4.88 13.48
CA ALA A 216 13.17 5.50 12.31
C ALA A 216 13.35 7.02 12.51
N ILE A 217 12.34 7.70 13.08
CA ILE A 217 12.41 9.12 13.43
C ILE A 217 13.48 9.36 14.50
N ALA A 218 13.51 8.56 15.56
CA ALA A 218 14.52 8.67 16.62
C ALA A 218 15.95 8.52 16.06
N CYS A 219 16.16 7.56 15.15
CA CYS A 219 17.43 7.36 14.47
C CYS A 219 17.83 8.56 13.60
N GLU A 220 16.90 9.15 12.84
CA GLU A 220 17.18 10.34 12.04
C GLU A 220 17.51 11.56 12.90
N CYS A 221 16.80 11.76 14.02
CA CYS A 221 17.11 12.80 15.00
C CYS A 221 18.53 12.62 15.55
N TRP A 222 18.89 11.40 15.99
CA TRP A 222 20.22 11.09 16.50
C TRP A 222 21.32 11.36 15.46
N GLN A 223 21.12 10.96 14.21
CA GLN A 223 22.09 11.22 13.14
C GLN A 223 22.29 12.71 12.89
N LYS A 224 21.21 13.51 12.85
CA LYS A 224 21.30 14.96 12.69
C LYS A 224 22.01 15.64 13.85
N MET A 225 21.77 15.19 15.08
CA MET A 225 22.45 15.73 16.26
C MET A 225 23.95 15.47 16.26
N ASN A 226 24.40 14.32 15.71
CA ASN A 226 25.82 13.97 15.65
C ASN A 226 26.55 14.47 14.39
N GLN A 227 25.83 15.13 13.48
CA GLN A 227 26.40 15.80 12.29
C GLN A 227 26.57 17.31 12.49
N ALA A 228 26.05 17.86 13.59
CA ALA A 228 26.21 19.25 14.02
C ALA A 228 27.36 19.38 15.02
#